data_AF-A0A4T0NLZ3-F1
#
_entry.id   AF-A0A4T0NLZ3-F1
#
_cell.length_a   1.000
_cell.length_b   1.000
_cell.length_c   1.000
_cell.angle_alpha   90.00
_cell.angle_beta   90.00
_cell.angle_gamma   90.00
#
_symmetry.space_group_name_H-M   'P 1'
#
loop_
_entity.id
_entity.type
_entity.pdbx_description
1 polymer ?
#
loop_
_entity_poly.entity_id
_entity_poly.type
_entity_poly.pdbx_seq_one_letter_code
_entity_poly.pdbx_strand_id
1 'polypeptide(L)'
;MKNIITVILEYAESAEYQSCYCEENIYRLVKKLADAGVQRNNRVAFISNTKKHVLLCQQNASSRGDPYPVIWDYHVIALFSLDDGDYVLDLDTRLGRLCRLDEYIQSTFHSSTSKELRAWLHVVDAETFIASFASDRRHMIVDGQYLSSPPSWAPIRGSFQPASRVALDWSGSKTKISL
;
A
#
# COMPACT_ATOMS: atom_id res chain seq x y z
N MET A 1 8.39 -13.00 25.57
CA MET A 1 8.13 -12.99 24.11
C MET A 1 7.88 -11.54 23.72
N LYS A 2 8.49 -11.04 22.64
CA LYS A 2 8.21 -9.66 22.18
C LYS A 2 6.76 -9.56 21.70
N ASN A 3 6.09 -8.44 21.98
CA ASN A 3 4.75 -8.17 21.45
C ASN A 3 4.82 -8.10 19.92
N ILE A 4 3.85 -8.71 19.23
CA ILE A 4 3.76 -8.75 17.77
C ILE A 4 3.76 -7.36 17.11
N ILE A 5 3.09 -6.37 17.73
CA ILE A 5 3.07 -4.98 17.29
C ILE A 5 4.49 -4.40 17.29
N THR A 6 5.26 -4.66 18.36
CA THR A 6 6.66 -4.23 18.46
C THR A 6 7.50 -4.86 17.36
N VAL A 7 7.31 -6.15 17.07
CA VAL A 7 8.03 -6.83 15.99
C VAL A 7 7.70 -6.19 14.64
N ILE A 8 6.43 -5.98 14.32
CA ILE A 8 6.00 -5.35 13.06
C ILE A 8 6.63 -3.97 12.90
N LEU A 9 6.63 -3.15 13.96
CA LEU A 9 7.25 -1.82 13.96
C LEU A 9 8.78 -1.89 13.77
N GLU A 10 9.48 -2.83 14.40
CA GLU A 10 10.93 -3.01 14.19
C GLU A 10 11.26 -3.30 12.71
N TYR A 11 10.44 -4.12 12.04
CA TYR A 11 10.57 -4.36 10.60
C TYR A 11 10.23 -3.13 9.76
N ALA A 12 9.23 -2.33 10.16
CA ALA A 12 8.84 -1.11 9.47
C ALA A 12 9.94 -0.03 9.53
N GLU A 13 10.59 0.14 10.69
CA GLU A 13 11.65 1.13 10.87
C GLU A 13 12.97 0.74 10.19
N SER A 14 13.23 -0.56 10.06
CA SER A 14 14.40 -1.08 9.34
C SER A 14 14.12 -1.38 7.87
N ALA A 15 12.92 -1.06 7.37
CA ALA A 15 12.56 -1.29 5.98
C ALA A 15 13.37 -0.37 5.06
N GLU A 16 13.92 -0.96 3.99
CA GLU A 16 14.37 -0.16 2.86
C GLU A 16 13.14 0.54 2.26
N TYR A 17 13.30 1.80 1.90
CA TYR A 17 12.20 2.65 1.45
C TYR A 17 12.65 3.50 0.27
N GLN A 18 11.77 3.63 -0.72
CA GLN A 18 11.92 4.55 -1.84
C GLN A 18 10.61 5.31 -2.05
N SER A 19 10.67 6.65 -2.01
CA SER A 19 9.51 7.51 -2.23
C SER A 19 8.93 7.32 -3.64
N CYS A 20 7.59 7.25 -3.72
CA CYS A 20 6.80 6.96 -4.93
C CYS A 20 6.89 5.51 -5.44
N TYR A 21 7.39 4.57 -4.63
CA TYR A 21 7.39 3.13 -4.93
C TYR A 21 6.74 2.35 -3.77
N CYS A 22 5.59 2.85 -3.29
CA CYS A 22 4.88 2.29 -2.13
C CYS A 22 4.53 0.80 -2.31
N GLU A 23 4.24 0.37 -3.53
CA GLU A 23 4.01 -1.02 -3.91
C GLU A 23 5.23 -1.91 -3.67
N GLU A 24 6.44 -1.43 -3.99
CA GLU A 24 7.68 -2.17 -3.74
C GLU A 24 8.07 -2.12 -2.27
N ASN A 25 7.87 -0.98 -1.61
CA ASN A 25 8.15 -0.82 -0.18
C ASN A 25 7.29 -1.80 0.65
N ILE A 26 5.98 -1.85 0.39
CA ILE A 26 5.06 -2.77 1.05
C ILE A 26 5.39 -4.22 0.68
N TYR A 27 5.67 -4.54 -0.59
CA TYR A 27 6.07 -5.89 -1.01
C TYR A 27 7.26 -6.40 -0.19
N ARG A 28 8.34 -5.60 -0.11
CA ARG A 28 9.56 -6.02 0.61
C ARG A 28 9.28 -6.22 2.09
N LEU A 29 8.49 -5.33 2.69
CA LEU A 29 8.14 -5.40 4.10
C LEU A 29 7.32 -6.66 4.41
N VAL A 30 6.21 -6.87 3.70
CA VAL A 30 5.35 -8.04 3.96
C VAL A 30 6.06 -9.35 3.62
N LYS A 31 6.96 -9.34 2.64
CA LYS A 31 7.82 -10.49 2.35
C LYS A 31 8.78 -10.80 3.50
N LYS A 32 9.48 -9.80 4.04
CA LYS A 32 10.38 -9.98 5.20
C LYS A 32 9.64 -10.51 6.42
N LEU A 33 8.43 -9.99 6.69
CA LEU A 33 7.57 -10.47 7.76
C LEU A 33 7.14 -11.93 7.54
N ALA A 34 6.70 -12.28 6.33
CA ALA A 34 6.30 -13.65 5.99
C ALA A 34 7.47 -14.65 6.11
N ASP A 35 8.65 -14.29 5.60
CA ASP A 35 9.86 -15.12 5.68
C ASP A 35 10.30 -15.34 7.14
N ALA A 36 10.05 -14.36 8.02
CA ALA A 36 10.29 -14.45 9.47
C ALA A 36 9.17 -15.17 10.25
N GLY A 37 8.10 -15.61 9.58
CA GLY A 37 6.94 -16.23 10.22
C GLY A 37 6.08 -15.26 11.03
N VAL A 38 6.23 -13.95 10.81
CA VAL A 38 5.49 -12.89 11.50
C VAL A 38 4.14 -12.68 10.81
N GLN A 39 3.10 -13.32 11.36
CA GLN A 39 1.69 -13.27 10.94
C GLN A 39 1.42 -13.73 9.49
N ARG A 40 0.57 -14.75 9.33
CA ARG A 40 0.29 -15.37 8.02
C ARG A 40 -0.90 -14.79 7.27
N ASN A 41 -1.80 -14.08 7.97
CA ASN A 41 -3.06 -13.60 7.39
C ASN A 41 -3.03 -12.09 7.08
N ASN A 42 -1.85 -11.55 6.80
CA ASN A 42 -1.68 -10.15 6.43
C ASN A 42 -2.31 -9.92 5.06
N ARG A 43 -2.83 -8.71 4.84
CA ARG A 43 -3.38 -8.28 3.56
C ARG A 43 -2.66 -7.05 3.06
N VAL A 44 -2.75 -6.78 1.77
CA VAL A 44 -2.22 -5.58 1.12
C VAL A 44 -3.38 -4.87 0.44
N ALA A 45 -3.48 -3.56 0.63
CA ALA A 45 -4.51 -2.72 0.03
C ALA A 45 -3.88 -1.77 -0.98
N PHE A 46 -4.37 -1.83 -2.22
CA PHE A 46 -4.16 -0.80 -3.23
C PHE A 46 -5.27 0.23 -3.13
N ILE A 47 -4.89 1.48 -2.93
CA ILE A 47 -5.79 2.62 -2.77
C ILE A 47 -5.72 3.43 -4.06
N SER A 48 -6.81 3.53 -4.82
CA SER A 48 -6.87 4.35 -6.04
C SER A 48 -8.33 4.64 -6.38
N ASN A 49 -8.62 5.11 -7.59
CA ASN A 49 -9.96 5.19 -8.16
C ASN A 49 -9.91 5.12 -9.69
N THR A 50 -11.06 5.18 -10.35
CA THR A 50 -11.14 5.15 -11.84
C THR A 50 -10.40 6.29 -12.52
N LYS A 51 -10.13 7.39 -11.82
CA LYS A 51 -9.44 8.56 -12.36
C LYS A 51 -7.96 8.57 -12.05
N LYS A 52 -7.45 7.63 -11.22
CA LYS A 52 -6.09 7.70 -10.67
C LYS A 52 -5.81 9.07 -10.05
N HIS A 53 -6.75 9.54 -9.23
CA HIS A 53 -6.63 10.79 -8.47
C HIS A 53 -7.35 10.60 -7.13
N VAL A 54 -6.65 10.13 -6.11
CA VAL A 54 -7.21 9.88 -4.79
C VAL A 54 -6.59 10.83 -3.77
N LEU A 55 -7.43 11.51 -2.98
CA LEU A 55 -6.96 12.39 -1.91
C LEU A 55 -6.81 11.59 -0.62
N LEU A 56 -5.60 11.59 -0.06
CA LEU A 56 -5.27 11.02 1.24
C LEU A 56 -4.74 12.12 2.16
N CYS A 57 -5.30 12.22 3.36
CA CYS A 57 -4.82 13.09 4.43
C CYS A 57 -3.74 12.39 5.28
N GLN A 58 -3.07 13.16 6.13
CA GLN A 58 -2.01 12.71 7.03
C GLN A 58 -0.84 12.06 6.28
N GLN A 59 -0.42 12.66 5.16
CA GLN A 59 0.65 12.12 4.32
C GLN A 59 1.96 12.92 4.52
N ASN A 60 3.08 12.20 4.60
CA ASN A 60 4.41 12.79 4.79
C ASN A 60 4.82 13.71 3.63
N ALA A 61 4.40 13.37 2.41
CA ALA A 61 4.67 14.15 1.21
C ALA A 61 3.87 15.47 1.10
N SER A 62 2.92 15.73 2.01
CA SER A 62 2.12 16.95 1.97
C SER A 62 2.99 18.20 2.18
N SER A 63 2.89 19.13 1.23
CA SER A 63 3.40 20.51 1.37
C SER A 63 2.38 21.47 2.00
N ARG A 64 1.15 21.01 2.23
CA ARG A 64 0.07 21.75 2.89
C ARG A 64 -0.01 21.39 4.37
N GLY A 65 -0.51 22.33 5.17
CA GLY A 65 -0.78 22.12 6.59
C GLY A 65 -1.93 21.13 6.84
N ASP A 66 -2.24 20.90 8.12
CA ASP A 66 -3.32 20.03 8.57
C ASP A 66 -4.61 20.24 7.74
N PRO A 67 -5.19 19.19 7.12
CA PRO A 67 -5.00 17.76 7.39
C PRO A 67 -3.89 17.05 6.60
N TYR A 68 -2.90 17.79 6.08
CA TYR A 68 -1.76 17.27 5.31
C TYR A 68 -2.16 16.42 4.08
N PRO A 69 -2.94 17.00 3.14
CA PRO A 69 -3.46 16.28 1.99
C PRO A 69 -2.42 16.06 0.88
N VAL A 70 -2.46 14.88 0.26
CA VAL A 70 -1.77 14.56 -1.00
C VAL A 70 -2.77 13.91 -1.96
N ILE A 71 -2.66 14.25 -3.24
CA ILE A 71 -3.40 13.55 -4.30
C ILE A 71 -2.44 12.55 -4.94
N TRP A 72 -2.77 11.28 -4.81
CA TRP A 72 -2.02 10.17 -5.40
C TRP A 72 -2.74 9.63 -6.63
N ASP A 73 -1.98 9.04 -7.56
CA ASP A 73 -2.55 8.19 -8.60
C ASP A 73 -2.98 6.83 -8.03
N TYR A 74 -2.13 6.26 -7.19
CA TYR A 74 -2.46 5.17 -6.27
C TYR A 74 -1.53 5.19 -5.04
N HIS A 75 -1.92 4.49 -3.98
CA HIS A 75 -1.10 4.26 -2.80
C HIS A 75 -1.23 2.79 -2.35
N VAL A 76 -0.22 2.26 -1.66
CA VAL A 76 -0.23 0.87 -1.19
C VAL A 76 0.11 0.81 0.29
N ILE A 77 -0.70 0.06 1.04
CA ILE A 77 -0.56 -0.13 2.49
C ILE A 77 -0.67 -1.62 2.84
N ALA A 78 -0.16 -2.02 4.01
CA ALA A 78 -0.38 -3.34 4.57
C ALA A 78 -1.45 -3.30 5.68
N LEU A 79 -2.19 -4.40 5.81
CA LEU A 79 -3.27 -4.58 6.77
C LEU A 79 -2.99 -5.82 7.61
N PHE A 80 -3.18 -5.70 8.92
CA PHE A 80 -2.93 -6.76 9.89
C PHE A 80 -4.18 -6.96 10.74
N SER A 81 -4.58 -8.21 10.94
CA SER A 81 -5.58 -8.58 11.94
C SER A 81 -4.86 -9.27 13.09
N LEU A 82 -4.79 -8.58 14.23
CA LEU A 82 -4.10 -9.00 15.45
C LEU A 82 -5.13 -9.31 16.55
N ASP A 83 -4.67 -9.87 17.67
CA ASP A 83 -5.55 -10.30 18.77
C ASP A 83 -6.34 -9.12 19.40
N ASP A 84 -5.80 -7.90 19.37
CA ASP A 84 -6.39 -6.69 19.96
C ASP A 84 -6.99 -5.70 18.94
N GLY A 85 -7.02 -6.09 17.65
CA GLY A 85 -7.72 -5.37 16.60
C GLY A 85 -7.05 -5.41 15.23
N ASP A 86 -7.61 -4.62 14.32
CA ASP A 86 -7.08 -4.43 12.97
C ASP A 86 -6.17 -3.19 12.92
N TYR A 87 -5.06 -3.34 12.19
CA TYR A 87 -4.03 -2.32 12.06
C TYR A 87 -3.67 -2.06 10.60
N VAL A 88 -3.32 -0.82 10.30
CA VAL A 88 -2.77 -0.38 9.03
C VAL A 88 -1.31 -0.06 9.22
N LEU A 89 -0.47 -0.58 8.30
CA LEU A 89 0.89 -0.12 8.15
C LEU A 89 1.03 0.67 6.85
N ASP A 90 1.38 1.95 7.00
CA ASP A 90 1.62 2.89 5.92
C ASP A 90 2.97 3.57 6.16
N LEU A 91 3.91 3.42 5.22
CA LEU A 91 5.25 4.00 5.36
C LEU A 91 5.27 5.50 5.04
N ASP A 92 4.20 6.03 4.46
CA ASP A 92 4.06 7.40 4.01
C ASP A 92 3.07 8.22 4.87
N THR A 93 2.50 7.62 5.92
CA THR A 93 1.59 8.31 6.85
C THR A 93 2.31 9.10 7.94
N ARG A 94 1.60 10.10 8.48
CA ARG A 94 1.96 10.90 9.66
C ARG A 94 1.41 10.34 10.98
N LEU A 95 0.53 9.33 10.93
CA LEU A 95 -0.17 8.74 12.09
C LEU A 95 0.69 7.74 12.90
N GLY A 96 2.01 7.72 12.67
CA GLY A 96 2.85 6.59 13.05
C GLY A 96 2.70 5.44 12.04
N ARG A 97 3.81 4.78 11.71
CA ARG A 97 3.87 3.79 10.62
C ARG A 97 2.85 2.67 10.76
N LEU A 98 2.47 2.30 11.99
CA LEU A 98 1.46 1.30 12.31
C LEU A 98 0.44 1.93 13.26
N CYS A 99 -0.83 2.00 12.86
CA CYS A 99 -1.91 2.52 13.70
C CYS A 99 -3.18 1.68 13.53
N ARG A 100 -4.17 1.91 14.39
CA ARG A 100 -5.44 1.16 14.32
C ARG A 100 -6.19 1.51 13.04
N LEU A 101 -6.89 0.53 12.46
CA LEU A 101 -7.60 0.69 11.20
C LEU A 101 -8.67 1.79 11.24
N ASP A 102 -9.40 1.91 12.36
CA ASP A 102 -10.42 2.93 12.57
C ASP A 102 -9.82 4.34 12.62
N GLU A 103 -8.71 4.52 13.33
CA GLU A 103 -7.95 5.76 13.39
C GLU A 103 -7.42 6.16 12.00
N TYR A 104 -6.81 5.21 11.29
CA TYR A 104 -6.30 5.43 9.93
C TYR A 104 -7.43 5.87 9.00
N ILE A 105 -8.56 5.17 8.98
CA ILE A 105 -9.68 5.50 8.10
C ILE A 105 -10.20 6.91 8.37
N GLN A 106 -10.43 7.25 9.64
CA GLN A 106 -10.99 8.56 10.02
C GLN A 106 -10.04 9.71 9.72
N SER A 107 -8.74 9.49 9.88
CA SER A 107 -7.72 10.53 9.74
C SER A 107 -7.23 10.71 8.29
N THR A 108 -7.24 9.63 7.50
CA THR A 108 -6.75 9.63 6.12
C THR A 108 -7.85 9.94 5.10
N PHE A 109 -9.07 9.44 5.29
CA PHE A 109 -10.17 9.64 4.34
C PHE A 109 -11.18 10.66 4.85
N HIS A 110 -11.04 11.91 4.42
CA HIS A 110 -11.91 12.98 4.88
C HIS A 110 -13.32 12.88 4.27
N SER A 111 -14.36 13.01 5.09
CA SER A 111 -15.78 12.84 4.67
C SER A 111 -16.25 13.86 3.63
N SER A 112 -15.65 15.06 3.63
CA SER A 112 -15.93 16.11 2.65
C SER A 112 -15.20 15.96 1.30
N THR A 113 -14.42 14.89 1.13
CA THR A 113 -13.70 14.63 -0.13
C THR A 113 -14.69 14.50 -1.30
N SER A 114 -14.45 15.25 -2.36
CA SER A 114 -15.27 15.24 -3.57
C SER A 114 -15.30 13.85 -4.20
N LYS A 115 -16.38 13.49 -4.90
CA LYS A 115 -16.59 12.13 -5.40
C LYS A 115 -15.48 11.68 -6.34
N GLU A 116 -14.90 12.61 -7.08
CA GLU A 116 -13.83 12.40 -8.06
C GLU A 116 -12.50 12.05 -7.40
N LEU A 117 -12.30 12.44 -6.13
CA LEU A 117 -11.10 12.20 -5.34
C LEU A 117 -11.24 11.09 -4.30
N ARG A 118 -12.41 10.44 -4.24
CA ARG A 118 -12.66 9.36 -3.27
C ARG A 118 -11.84 8.12 -3.60
N ALA A 119 -11.37 7.48 -2.54
CA ALA A 119 -10.61 6.25 -2.59
C ALA A 119 -11.49 5.02 -2.73
N TRP A 120 -10.99 4.04 -3.49
CA TRP A 120 -11.41 2.64 -3.47
C TRP A 120 -10.23 1.79 -3.01
N LEU A 121 -10.52 0.77 -2.20
CA LEU A 121 -9.52 -0.15 -1.70
C LEU A 121 -9.68 -1.50 -2.41
N HIS A 122 -8.63 -1.91 -3.13
CA HIS A 122 -8.51 -3.26 -3.64
C HIS A 122 -7.60 -4.06 -2.69
N VAL A 123 -8.20 -4.97 -1.93
CA VAL A 123 -7.51 -5.75 -0.91
C VAL A 123 -7.19 -7.13 -1.44
N VAL A 124 -5.94 -7.56 -1.25
CA VAL A 124 -5.43 -8.89 -1.62
C VAL A 124 -4.70 -9.52 -0.45
N ASP A 125 -4.65 -10.85 -0.40
CA ASP A 125 -3.84 -11.55 0.60
C ASP A 125 -2.34 -11.29 0.34
N ALA A 126 -1.57 -11.10 1.42
CA ALA A 126 -0.14 -10.84 1.30
C ALA A 126 0.60 -12.00 0.64
N GLU A 127 0.20 -13.24 0.89
CA GLU A 127 0.78 -14.41 0.21
C GLU A 127 0.56 -14.36 -1.31
N THR A 128 -0.66 -14.07 -1.74
CA THR A 128 -1.00 -13.88 -3.15
C THR A 128 -0.21 -12.73 -3.76
N PHE A 129 -0.10 -11.61 -3.03
CA PHE A 129 0.69 -10.46 -3.45
C PHE A 129 2.18 -10.83 -3.62
N ILE A 130 2.79 -11.48 -2.63
CA ILE A 130 4.20 -11.91 -2.67
C ILE A 130 4.44 -12.86 -3.85
N ALA A 131 3.53 -13.81 -4.09
CA ALA A 131 3.69 -14.81 -5.15
C ALA A 131 3.56 -14.22 -6.56
N SER A 132 2.70 -13.21 -6.75
CA SER A 132 2.27 -12.75 -8.07
C SER A 132 2.72 -11.34 -8.45
N PHE A 133 3.13 -10.51 -7.48
CA PHE A 133 3.50 -9.13 -7.76
C PHE A 133 4.78 -9.06 -8.60
N ALA A 134 4.75 -8.24 -9.64
CA ALA A 134 5.89 -7.93 -10.46
C ALA A 134 5.84 -6.46 -10.88
N SER A 135 6.98 -5.78 -10.79
CA SER A 135 7.16 -4.41 -11.26
C SER A 135 8.48 -4.34 -12.01
N ASP A 136 8.40 -3.92 -13.27
CA ASP A 136 9.56 -3.53 -14.08
C ASP A 136 9.78 -2.01 -14.08
N ARG A 137 9.02 -1.28 -13.25
CA ARG A 137 9.10 0.18 -13.02
C ARG A 137 8.85 1.06 -14.23
N ARG A 138 8.44 0.50 -15.38
CA ARG A 138 8.20 1.30 -16.60
C ARG A 138 7.09 2.35 -16.43
N HIS A 139 6.15 2.11 -15.53
CA HIS A 139 5.09 3.07 -15.21
C HIS A 139 5.63 4.38 -14.57
N MET A 140 6.85 4.33 -14.01
CA MET A 140 7.55 5.50 -13.46
C MET A 140 8.41 6.23 -14.48
N ILE A 141 8.42 5.80 -15.75
CA ILE A 141 9.23 6.40 -16.82
C ILE A 141 8.32 7.19 -17.76
N VAL A 142 8.57 8.49 -17.87
CA VAL A 142 7.89 9.40 -18.80
C VAL A 142 8.96 10.09 -19.65
N ASP A 143 8.79 10.03 -20.97
CA ASP A 143 9.75 10.60 -21.94
C ASP A 143 11.21 10.15 -21.72
N GLY A 144 11.38 8.89 -21.30
CA GLY A 144 12.70 8.29 -21.04
C GLY A 144 13.34 8.72 -19.71
N GLN A 145 12.64 9.49 -18.88
CA GLN A 145 13.11 9.93 -17.56
C GLN A 145 12.22 9.36 -16.45
N TYR A 146 12.83 9.09 -15.30
CA TYR A 146 12.08 8.65 -14.13
C TYR A 146 11.34 9.83 -13.48
N LEU A 147 10.06 9.64 -13.14
CA LEU A 147 9.26 10.59 -12.37
C LEU A 147 9.78 10.77 -10.93
N SER A 148 10.35 9.70 -10.36
CA SER A 148 11.05 9.68 -9.08
C SER A 148 12.20 8.69 -9.16
N SER A 149 13.30 8.98 -8.47
CA SER A 149 14.49 8.13 -8.44
C SER A 149 14.11 6.66 -8.14
N PRO A 150 14.53 5.70 -8.98
CA PRO A 150 14.16 4.31 -8.77
C PRO A 150 14.86 3.72 -7.55
N PRO A 151 14.28 2.69 -6.92
CA PRO A 151 14.93 1.99 -5.83
C PRO A 151 16.25 1.34 -6.25
N SER A 152 17.20 1.26 -5.32
CA SER A 152 18.50 0.63 -5.54
C SER A 152 18.44 -0.90 -5.67
N TRP A 153 17.39 -1.54 -5.15
CA TRP A 153 17.17 -2.98 -5.31
C TRP A 153 16.69 -3.34 -6.71
N ALA A 154 16.93 -4.59 -7.11
CA ALA A 154 16.49 -5.10 -8.41
C ALA A 154 14.95 -5.07 -8.56
N PRO A 155 14.43 -4.88 -9.79
CA PRO A 155 13.00 -4.97 -10.05
C PRO A 155 12.38 -6.29 -9.55
N ILE A 156 11.18 -6.20 -8.99
CA ILE A 156 10.49 -7.36 -8.41
C ILE A 156 9.87 -8.20 -9.52
N ARG A 157 10.11 -9.52 -9.47
CA ARG A 157 9.54 -10.50 -10.40
C ARG A 157 8.80 -11.56 -9.61
N GLY A 158 7.48 -11.59 -9.73
CA GLY A 158 6.65 -12.65 -9.16
C GLY A 158 6.99 -14.00 -9.79
N SER A 159 6.93 -15.07 -8.99
CA SER A 159 7.21 -16.44 -9.43
C SER A 159 6.00 -17.10 -10.10
N PHE A 160 4.80 -16.54 -9.93
CA PHE A 160 3.55 -17.03 -10.50
C PHE A 160 2.81 -15.93 -11.27
N GLN A 161 2.40 -16.24 -12.52
CA GLN A 161 1.28 -15.54 -13.15
C GLN A 161 0.00 -16.28 -12.76
N PRO A 162 -0.95 -15.67 -12.01
CA PRO A 162 -2.26 -16.26 -11.86
C PRO A 162 -2.91 -16.36 -13.26
N ALA A 163 -3.56 -17.48 -13.56
CA ALA A 163 -4.21 -17.75 -14.84
C ALA A 163 -5.33 -16.75 -15.21
N SER A 164 -5.67 -15.83 -14.31
CA SER A 164 -6.56 -14.72 -14.58
C SER A 164 -6.38 -13.62 -13.54
N ARG A 165 -6.09 -12.39 -13.98
CA ARG A 165 -6.28 -11.18 -13.17
C ARG A 165 -7.79 -10.95 -13.01
N VAL A 166 -8.38 -11.42 -11.92
CA VAL A 166 -9.79 -11.14 -11.57
C VAL A 166 -9.78 -10.11 -10.45
N ALA A 167 -10.12 -8.87 -10.79
CA ALA A 167 -10.57 -7.90 -9.81
C ALA A 167 -12.02 -8.27 -9.46
N LEU A 168 -12.28 -8.56 -8.18
CA LEU A 168 -13.63 -8.63 -7.65
C LEU A 168 -14.12 -7.20 -7.40
N ASP A 169 -15.21 -6.81 -8.07
CA ASP A 169 -16.07 -5.72 -7.59
C ASP A 169 -17.23 -6.34 -6.78
N TRP A 170 -17.78 -5.57 -5.83
CA TRP A 170 -18.89 -6.01 -4.96
C TRP A 170 -20.23 -6.21 -5.70
N SER A 171 -20.25 -6.08 -7.04
CA SER A 171 -21.40 -6.36 -7.90
C SER A 171 -21.23 -7.58 -8.80
N GLY A 172 -20.10 -8.30 -8.71
CA GLY A 172 -19.81 -9.45 -9.56
C GLY A 172 -19.48 -9.08 -11.02
N SER A 173 -19.22 -7.81 -11.32
CA SER A 173 -18.92 -7.34 -12.67
C SER A 173 -17.42 -7.23 -12.90
N LYS A 174 -16.93 -7.93 -13.94
CA LYS A 174 -15.52 -7.95 -14.33
C LYS A 174 -15.13 -6.61 -14.96
N THR A 175 -14.44 -5.75 -14.22
CA THR A 175 -13.80 -4.56 -14.80
C THR A 175 -12.28 -4.70 -14.75
N LYS A 176 -11.66 -4.58 -15.93
CA LYS A 176 -10.23 -4.70 -16.17
C LYS A 176 -9.54 -3.42 -15.70
N ILE A 177 -8.78 -3.48 -14.60
CA ILE A 177 -7.86 -2.41 -14.22
C ILE A 177 -6.46 -2.85 -14.69
N SER A 178 -6.01 -2.28 -15.79
CA SER A 178 -4.59 -2.23 -16.13
C SER A 178 -3.97 -1.08 -15.34
N LEU A 179 -2.99 -1.39 -14.49
CA LEU A 179 -2.03 -0.39 -14.04
C LEU A 179 -1.37 0.24 -15.26
#